data_AF-A0A183F5T6-F1
#
_entry.id   AF-A0A183F5T6-F1
#
_cell.length_a   1.000
_cell.length_b   1.000
_cell.length_c   1.000
_cell.angle_alpha   90.00
_cell.angle_beta   90.00
_cell.angle_gamma   90.00
#
_symmetry.space_group_name_H-M   'P 1'
#
loop_
_entity.id
_entity.type
_entity.pdbx_description
1 polymer ?
#
loop_
_entity_poly.entity_id
_entity_poly.type
_entity_poly.pdbx_seq_one_letter_code
_entity_poly.pdbx_strand_id
1 'polypeptide(L)'
;MTCIRIDLKKKTFFSHRKINETTPLKITYSAFHGVGYLYAKRMFKEFGFPEDHFFSVKEQQEPDPDFPTVPFPNPEEGKKVLTLSFKTADANGSTVILANDPDADRIQLAEKQANGEWRVFTGNEMGTLLTWWVWTNWSQAHPDVDKANVYVINSAVSSQIVKTIADAEGFKSDVTLTGFKWMGNKADELRANGKHVILAWEESIGYMPGHTMDKVINGFSCKNWDYLSLQGRF
;
A
#
# COMPACT_ATOMS: atom_id res chain seq x y z
N MET A 1 24.33 -4.09 13.49
CA MET A 1 23.04 -3.61 12.96
C MET A 1 22.98 -3.94 11.47
N THR A 2 22.64 -5.19 11.15
CA THR A 2 22.65 -5.67 9.78
C THR A 2 21.22 -5.59 9.27
N CYS A 3 20.94 -4.52 8.52
CA CYS A 3 19.65 -4.31 7.88
C CYS A 3 19.46 -5.45 6.87
N ILE A 4 18.49 -6.35 7.10
CA ILE A 4 18.06 -7.33 6.10
C ILE A 4 17.60 -6.49 4.90
N ARG A 5 18.42 -6.48 3.85
CA ARG A 5 17.99 -6.10 2.52
C ARG A 5 16.80 -7.02 2.24
N ILE A 6 15.59 -6.47 2.25
CA ILE A 6 14.55 -7.02 1.37
C ILE A 6 15.27 -7.15 0.03
N ASP A 7 15.36 -8.37 -0.48
CA ASP A 7 16.01 -8.61 -1.75
C ASP A 7 15.12 -8.00 -2.85
N LEU A 8 15.28 -6.68 -3.03
CA LEU A 8 14.59 -5.85 -4.01
C LEU A 8 14.85 -6.34 -5.44
N LYS A 9 15.77 -7.30 -5.64
CA LYS A 9 16.00 -7.98 -6.93
C LYS A 9 14.94 -9.03 -7.26
N LYS A 10 14.06 -9.42 -6.32
CA LYS A 10 12.86 -10.19 -6.66
C LYS A 10 11.95 -9.29 -7.50
N LYS A 11 11.93 -9.57 -8.80
CA LYS A 11 11.42 -8.76 -9.93
C LYS A 11 9.94 -8.33 -9.88
N THR A 12 9.21 -8.59 -8.81
CA THR A 12 7.74 -8.45 -8.79
C THR A 12 7.23 -7.01 -8.70
N PHE A 13 8.01 -6.05 -8.17
CA PHE A 13 7.57 -4.64 -8.02
C PHE A 13 8.43 -3.61 -8.78
N PHE A 14 9.57 -4.01 -9.34
CA PHE A 14 10.50 -3.11 -10.05
C PHE A 14 10.31 -3.11 -11.58
N SER A 15 9.26 -3.74 -12.08
CA SER A 15 8.99 -3.91 -13.52
C SER A 15 8.87 -2.58 -14.28
N HIS A 16 8.52 -1.49 -13.59
CA HIS A 16 8.22 -0.20 -14.21
C HIS A 16 9.22 0.92 -13.91
N ARG A 17 10.42 0.59 -13.42
CA ARG A 17 11.42 1.62 -13.04
C ARG A 17 11.70 2.64 -14.15
N LYS A 18 11.84 2.20 -15.40
CA LYS A 18 12.07 3.11 -16.55
C LYS A 18 10.91 4.09 -16.76
N ILE A 19 9.67 3.64 -16.52
CA ILE A 19 8.49 4.50 -16.61
C ILE A 19 8.54 5.52 -15.47
N ASN A 20 8.83 5.08 -14.25
CA ASN A 20 8.95 5.94 -13.07
C ASN A 20 10.02 7.03 -13.26
N GLU A 21 11.19 6.70 -13.83
CA GLU A 21 12.30 7.66 -14.06
C GLU A 21 11.92 8.82 -14.97
N THR A 22 10.94 8.64 -15.85
CA THR A 22 10.47 9.65 -16.81
C THR A 22 9.09 10.21 -16.49
N THR A 23 8.50 9.83 -15.35
CA THR A 23 7.12 10.20 -15.03
C THR A 23 7.01 11.69 -14.76
N PRO A 24 6.04 12.42 -15.37
CA PRO A 24 5.75 13.80 -15.01
C PRO A 24 4.97 13.91 -13.70
N LEU A 25 4.59 12.77 -13.09
CA LEU A 25 3.74 12.72 -11.91
C LEU A 25 4.48 13.28 -10.69
N LYS A 26 3.88 14.31 -10.08
CA LYS A 26 4.29 14.89 -8.81
C LYS A 26 3.38 14.41 -7.69
N ILE A 27 3.98 13.96 -6.59
CA ILE A 27 3.30 13.29 -5.49
C ILE A 27 3.59 14.06 -4.20
N THR A 28 2.51 14.35 -3.47
CA THR A 28 2.61 14.87 -2.11
C THR A 28 2.41 13.74 -1.10
N TYR A 29 3.23 13.71 -0.07
CA TYR A 29 3.21 12.69 0.96
C TYR A 29 3.06 13.29 2.36
N SER A 30 2.25 12.67 3.20
CA SER A 30 2.18 12.98 4.63
C SER A 30 2.35 11.74 5.50
N ALA A 31 3.17 11.87 6.55
CA ALA A 31 3.36 10.82 7.55
C ALA A 31 2.42 10.97 8.76
N PHE A 32 1.62 12.04 8.83
CA PHE A 32 0.80 12.39 10.01
C PHE A 32 1.58 12.31 11.33
N HIS A 33 2.79 12.89 11.35
CA HIS A 33 3.70 12.82 12.50
C HIS A 33 4.11 11.40 12.89
N GLY A 34 4.16 10.52 11.89
CA GLY A 34 4.51 9.12 12.00
C GLY A 34 5.91 8.77 11.53
N VAL A 35 6.21 7.47 11.58
CA VAL A 35 7.51 6.93 11.16
C VAL A 35 7.67 6.80 9.64
N GLY A 36 6.58 6.99 8.87
CA GLY A 36 6.51 6.63 7.45
C GLY A 36 7.42 7.43 6.51
N TYR A 37 7.75 8.69 6.81
CA TYR A 37 8.44 9.58 5.87
C TYR A 37 9.77 9.05 5.35
N LEU A 38 10.66 8.59 6.23
CA LEU A 38 11.97 8.09 5.83
C LEU A 38 11.85 6.86 4.90
N TYR A 39 10.86 6.00 5.16
CA TYR A 39 10.59 4.81 4.35
C TYR A 39 9.96 5.18 3.01
N ALA A 40 8.98 6.07 2.99
CA ALA A 40 8.36 6.56 1.76
C ALA A 40 9.41 7.23 0.86
N LYS A 41 10.21 8.15 1.40
CA LYS A 41 11.29 8.81 0.64
C LYS A 41 12.28 7.80 0.06
N ARG A 42 12.69 6.80 0.84
CA ARG A 42 13.57 5.73 0.37
C ARG A 42 12.90 4.90 -0.72
N MET A 43 11.64 4.50 -0.53
CA MET A 43 10.87 3.75 -1.53
C MET A 43 10.81 4.50 -2.86
N PHE A 44 10.40 5.77 -2.85
CA PHE A 44 10.34 6.58 -4.07
C PHE A 44 11.67 6.60 -4.83
N LYS A 45 12.78 6.79 -4.10
CA LYS A 45 14.13 6.76 -4.67
C LYS A 45 14.48 5.40 -5.27
N GLU A 46 14.28 4.31 -4.53
CA GLU A 46 14.62 2.96 -5.00
C GLU A 46 13.79 2.56 -6.24
N PHE A 47 12.52 2.97 -6.29
CA PHE A 47 11.61 2.71 -7.40
C PHE A 47 11.88 3.62 -8.63
N GLY A 48 12.82 4.55 -8.54
CA GLY A 48 13.28 5.38 -9.64
C GLY A 48 12.43 6.63 -9.90
N PHE A 49 11.59 7.06 -8.96
CA PHE A 49 10.89 8.34 -9.11
C PHE A 49 11.87 9.53 -8.99
N PRO A 50 11.69 10.61 -9.77
CA PRO A 50 12.50 11.81 -9.62
C PRO A 50 12.40 12.38 -8.21
N GLU A 51 13.54 12.70 -7.58
CA GLU A 51 13.54 13.19 -6.19
C GLU A 51 12.79 14.53 -6.05
N ASP A 52 12.77 15.35 -7.10
CA ASP A 52 12.05 16.62 -7.20
C ASP A 52 10.55 16.47 -7.53
N HIS A 53 10.06 15.24 -7.68
CA HIS A 53 8.64 14.93 -7.84
C HIS A 53 7.99 14.44 -6.53
N PHE A 54 8.74 14.36 -5.43
CA PHE A 54 8.24 13.92 -4.14
C PHE A 54 8.25 15.05 -3.11
N PHE A 55 7.05 15.49 -2.69
CA PHE A 55 6.86 16.63 -1.79
C PHE A 55 6.28 16.18 -0.46
N SER A 56 7.05 16.27 0.62
CA SER A 56 6.51 16.01 1.96
C SER A 56 5.74 17.21 2.49
N VAL A 57 4.61 16.97 3.15
CA VAL A 57 3.98 17.95 4.06
C VAL A 57 4.94 18.17 5.22
N LYS A 58 5.63 19.31 5.25
CA LYS A 58 6.74 19.56 6.19
C LYS A 58 6.28 19.60 7.63
N GLU A 59 5.10 20.15 7.85
CA GLU A 59 4.46 20.26 9.16
C GLU A 59 4.02 18.91 9.73
N GLN A 60 4.05 17.82 8.95
CA GLN A 60 3.61 16.47 9.35
C GLN A 60 4.69 15.41 9.09
N GLN A 61 5.92 15.85 8.77
CA GLN A 61 6.99 14.98 8.28
C GLN A 61 7.68 14.19 9.39
N GLU A 62 7.98 14.85 10.52
CA GLU A 62 8.75 14.27 11.62
C GLU A 62 7.81 13.64 12.66
N PRO A 63 8.23 12.55 13.33
CA PRO A 63 7.45 11.96 14.40
C PRO A 63 7.18 12.94 15.55
N ASP A 64 5.91 13.08 15.94
CA ASP A 64 5.46 13.93 17.05
C ASP A 64 4.24 13.28 17.73
N PRO A 65 4.37 12.80 19.00
CA PRO A 65 3.30 12.11 19.69
C PRO A 65 2.11 13.03 20.08
N ASP A 66 2.27 14.35 20.02
CA ASP A 66 1.21 15.31 20.33
C ASP A 66 0.32 15.59 19.10
N PHE A 67 0.70 15.10 17.91
CA PHE A 67 -0.03 15.26 16.64
C PHE A 67 -0.57 16.69 16.39
N PRO A 68 0.27 17.74 16.51
CA PRO A 68 -0.20 19.13 16.69
C PRO A 68 -1.01 19.73 15.54
N THR A 69 -1.02 19.06 14.38
CA THR A 69 -1.70 19.55 13.17
C THR A 69 -3.01 18.84 12.85
N VAL A 70 -3.30 17.71 13.50
CA VAL A 70 -4.47 16.87 13.19
C VAL A 70 -5.14 16.40 14.48
N PRO A 71 -6.46 16.55 14.63
CA PRO A 71 -7.15 16.11 15.85
C PRO A 71 -7.16 14.58 15.98
N PHE A 72 -7.10 13.87 14.86
CA PHE A 72 -7.05 12.41 14.81
C PHE A 72 -6.12 11.99 13.66
N PRO A 73 -4.96 11.38 13.93
CA PRO A 73 -3.97 11.04 12.90
C PRO A 73 -4.35 9.74 12.17
N ASN A 74 -5.58 9.66 11.65
CA ASN A 74 -6.02 8.53 10.81
C ASN A 74 -6.44 9.07 9.43
N PRO A 75 -5.74 8.73 8.35
CA PRO A 75 -6.04 9.25 7.02
C PRO A 75 -7.37 8.71 6.44
N GLU A 76 -7.98 7.68 7.04
CA GLU A 76 -9.32 7.19 6.74
C GLU A 76 -10.43 8.24 6.95
N GLU A 77 -10.20 9.24 7.81
CA GLU A 77 -11.11 10.39 8.00
C GLU A 77 -11.24 11.27 6.74
N GLY A 78 -10.43 11.01 5.72
CA GLY A 78 -10.51 11.60 4.40
C GLY A 78 -10.24 13.11 4.39
N LYS A 79 -11.11 13.89 3.73
CA LYS A 79 -10.85 15.31 3.46
C LYS A 79 -10.52 16.14 4.71
N LYS A 80 -11.09 15.79 5.88
CA LYS A 80 -10.94 16.56 7.13
C LYS A 80 -9.50 16.60 7.64
N VAL A 81 -8.76 15.51 7.46
CA VAL A 81 -7.37 15.37 7.94
C VAL A 81 -6.34 15.64 6.85
N LEU A 82 -6.76 15.75 5.59
CA LEU A 82 -5.89 15.97 4.44
C LEU A 82 -5.67 17.44 4.05
N THR A 83 -6.19 18.40 4.81
CA THR A 83 -6.12 19.84 4.49
C THR A 83 -4.70 20.34 4.21
N LEU A 84 -3.71 19.98 5.05
CA LEU A 84 -2.31 20.34 4.82
C LEU A 84 -1.70 19.62 3.61
N SER A 85 -2.17 18.40 3.33
CA SER A 85 -1.76 17.64 2.14
C SER A 85 -2.27 18.30 0.86
N PHE A 86 -3.54 18.74 0.82
CA PHE A 86 -4.09 19.48 -0.32
C PHE A 86 -3.33 20.78 -0.56
N LYS A 87 -3.10 21.58 0.50
CA LYS A 87 -2.33 22.83 0.41
C LYS A 87 -0.92 22.60 -0.15
N THR A 88 -0.23 21.59 0.36
CA THR A 88 1.13 21.24 -0.09
C THR A 88 1.13 20.76 -1.54
N ALA A 89 0.15 19.94 -1.92
CA ALA A 89 0.01 19.45 -3.28
C ALA A 89 -0.28 20.58 -4.27
N ASP A 90 -1.21 21.47 -3.94
CA ASP A 90 -1.56 22.60 -4.79
C ASP A 90 -0.37 23.56 -4.98
N ALA A 91 0.40 23.83 -3.93
CA ALA A 91 1.58 24.69 -3.99
C ALA A 91 2.72 24.12 -4.87
N ASN A 92 2.83 22.80 -4.98
CA ASN A 92 3.90 22.13 -5.73
C ASN A 92 3.45 21.59 -7.10
N GLY A 93 2.16 21.72 -7.42
CA GLY A 93 1.57 21.14 -8.63
C GLY A 93 1.50 19.61 -8.59
N SER A 94 1.40 19.00 -7.42
CA SER A 94 1.13 17.57 -7.28
C SER A 94 -0.29 17.25 -7.68
N THR A 95 -0.50 16.14 -8.39
CA THR A 95 -1.82 15.63 -8.75
C THR A 95 -2.24 14.42 -7.93
N VAL A 96 -1.32 13.87 -7.13
CA VAL A 96 -1.56 12.71 -6.26
C VAL A 96 -1.07 13.02 -4.85
N ILE A 97 -1.86 12.59 -3.87
CA ILE A 97 -1.54 12.63 -2.44
C ILE A 97 -1.54 11.21 -1.89
N LEU A 98 -0.51 10.89 -1.11
CA LEU A 98 -0.44 9.70 -0.28
C LEU A 98 -0.31 10.12 1.19
N ALA A 99 -1.10 9.54 2.08
CA ALA A 99 -0.99 9.80 3.51
C ALA A 99 -0.98 8.49 4.30
N ASN A 100 -0.02 8.32 5.19
CA ASN A 100 0.02 7.22 6.14
C ASN A 100 -0.51 7.64 7.52
N ASP A 101 -1.00 6.67 8.28
CA ASP A 101 -1.15 6.81 9.73
C ASP A 101 0.22 6.70 10.44
N PRO A 102 0.31 7.03 11.74
CA PRO A 102 1.59 7.19 12.42
C PRO A 102 2.51 5.96 12.42
N ASP A 103 1.95 4.74 12.43
CA ASP A 103 2.72 3.49 12.35
C ASP A 103 2.89 2.95 10.91
N ALA A 104 2.35 3.69 9.93
CA ALA A 104 2.47 3.45 8.49
C ALA A 104 1.88 2.12 8.01
N ASP A 105 0.84 1.62 8.69
CA ASP A 105 0.12 0.41 8.35
C ASP A 105 -1.18 0.67 7.56
N ARG A 106 -1.57 1.95 7.42
CA ARG A 106 -2.66 2.42 6.55
C ARG A 106 -2.22 3.46 5.55
N ILE A 107 -2.91 3.52 4.41
CA ILE A 107 -2.65 4.54 3.38
C ILE A 107 -3.92 5.06 2.74
N GLN A 108 -4.00 6.38 2.65
CA GLN A 108 -5.02 7.07 1.89
C GLN A 108 -4.43 7.64 0.60
N LEU A 109 -5.18 7.47 -0.49
CA LEU A 109 -4.92 8.08 -1.80
C LEU A 109 -5.92 9.21 -2.05
N ALA A 110 -5.45 10.34 -2.56
CA ALA A 110 -6.29 11.34 -3.20
C ALA A 110 -5.70 11.78 -4.54
N GLU A 111 -6.55 12.08 -5.49
CA GLU A 111 -6.19 12.52 -6.84
C GLU A 111 -6.89 13.82 -7.19
N LYS A 112 -6.15 14.73 -7.81
CA LYS A 112 -6.66 15.98 -8.34
C LYS A 112 -7.43 15.73 -9.63
N GLN A 113 -8.71 16.07 -9.64
CA GLN A 113 -9.58 15.89 -10.79
C GLN A 113 -9.44 17.05 -11.79
N ALA A 114 -9.92 16.86 -13.02
CA ALA A 114 -9.83 17.86 -14.08
C ALA A 114 -10.56 19.19 -13.75
N ASN A 115 -11.57 19.15 -12.87
CA ASN A 115 -12.27 20.34 -12.36
C ASN A 115 -11.49 21.07 -11.25
N GLY A 116 -10.29 20.59 -10.89
CA GLY A 116 -9.44 21.16 -9.84
C GLY A 116 -9.73 20.64 -8.43
N GLU A 117 -10.80 19.86 -8.23
CA GLU A 117 -11.16 19.32 -6.92
C GLU A 117 -10.35 18.08 -6.56
N TRP A 118 -10.14 17.86 -5.26
CA TRP A 118 -9.54 16.63 -4.75
C TRP A 118 -10.59 15.54 -4.53
N ARG A 119 -10.42 14.41 -5.21
CA ARG A 119 -11.14 13.17 -4.95
C ARG A 119 -10.32 12.32 -3.99
N VAL A 120 -10.91 11.99 -2.84
CA VAL A 120 -10.34 11.03 -1.89
C VAL A 120 -10.97 9.68 -2.17
N PHE A 121 -10.15 8.66 -2.38
CA PHE A 121 -10.63 7.32 -2.68
C PHE A 121 -11.07 6.61 -1.41
N THR A 122 -12.19 5.91 -1.44
CA THR A 122 -12.57 4.99 -0.36
C THR A 122 -11.61 3.80 -0.35
N GLY A 123 -11.47 3.11 0.79
CA GLY A 123 -10.63 1.90 0.83
C GLY A 123 -11.14 0.77 -0.05
N ASN A 124 -12.44 0.71 -0.35
CA ASN A 124 -12.97 -0.21 -1.35
C ASN A 124 -12.49 0.12 -2.78
N GLU A 125 -12.46 1.40 -3.16
CA GLU A 125 -11.92 1.81 -4.47
C GLU A 125 -10.41 1.55 -4.55
N MET A 126 -9.67 1.86 -3.49
CA MET A 126 -8.24 1.57 -3.43
C MET A 126 -7.95 0.06 -3.46
N GLY A 127 -8.68 -0.74 -2.68
CA GLY A 127 -8.58 -2.20 -2.71
C GLY A 127 -8.89 -2.79 -4.09
N THR A 128 -9.85 -2.20 -4.82
CA THR A 128 -10.13 -2.55 -6.22
C THR A 128 -8.94 -2.26 -7.13
N LEU A 129 -8.41 -1.04 -7.08
CA LEU A 129 -7.27 -0.61 -7.89
C LEU A 129 -6.02 -1.46 -7.61
N LEU A 130 -5.74 -1.73 -6.34
CA LEU A 130 -4.61 -2.56 -5.92
C LEU A 130 -4.79 -4.02 -6.33
N THR A 131 -6.01 -4.57 -6.22
CA THR A 131 -6.31 -5.92 -6.71
C THR A 131 -6.02 -6.04 -8.21
N TRP A 132 -6.56 -5.11 -9.00
CA TRP A 132 -6.33 -5.08 -10.45
C TRP A 132 -4.84 -4.94 -10.79
N TRP A 133 -4.14 -4.00 -10.14
CA TRP A 133 -2.73 -3.73 -10.42
C TRP A 133 -1.83 -4.91 -10.03
N VAL A 134 -1.99 -5.45 -8.82
CA VAL A 134 -1.19 -6.58 -8.34
C VAL A 134 -1.44 -7.82 -9.20
N TRP A 135 -2.71 -8.13 -9.52
CA TRP A 135 -3.05 -9.23 -10.41
C TRP A 135 -2.43 -9.07 -11.80
N THR A 136 -2.58 -7.90 -12.42
CA THR A 136 -2.08 -7.62 -13.77
C THR A 136 -0.56 -7.82 -13.85
N ASN A 137 0.19 -7.25 -12.90
CA ASN A 137 1.64 -7.39 -12.86
C ASN A 137 2.08 -8.82 -12.52
N TRP A 138 1.42 -9.45 -11.55
CA TRP A 138 1.78 -10.79 -11.11
C TRP A 138 1.54 -11.82 -12.22
N SER A 139 0.39 -11.74 -12.91
CA SER A 139 0.05 -12.66 -14.00
C SER A 139 0.97 -12.50 -15.21
N GLN A 140 1.34 -11.27 -15.58
CA GLN A 140 2.34 -11.02 -16.63
C GLN A 140 3.72 -11.58 -16.28
N ALA A 141 4.11 -11.52 -15.01
CA ALA A 141 5.39 -12.05 -14.54
C ALA A 141 5.40 -13.58 -14.40
N HIS A 142 4.23 -14.22 -14.32
CA HIS A 142 4.06 -15.66 -14.09
C HIS A 142 3.05 -16.27 -15.09
N PRO A 143 3.30 -16.16 -16.41
CA PRO A 143 2.34 -16.57 -17.44
C PRO A 143 2.02 -18.08 -17.41
N ASP A 144 2.94 -18.89 -16.89
CA ASP A 144 2.82 -20.36 -16.86
C ASP A 144 2.14 -20.89 -15.58
N VAL A 145 1.80 -20.02 -14.62
CA VAL A 145 1.11 -20.46 -13.40
C VAL A 145 -0.38 -20.58 -13.66
N ASP A 146 -0.96 -21.74 -13.30
CA ASP A 146 -2.40 -21.92 -13.31
C ASP A 146 -3.06 -20.92 -12.36
N LYS A 147 -3.83 -20.01 -12.96
CA LYS A 147 -4.54 -18.93 -12.29
C LYS A 147 -5.46 -19.44 -11.18
N ALA A 148 -6.01 -20.66 -11.32
CA ALA A 148 -6.86 -21.27 -10.30
C ALA A 148 -6.14 -21.56 -8.97
N ASN A 149 -4.80 -21.49 -8.94
CA ASN A 149 -3.98 -21.59 -7.73
C ASN A 149 -3.61 -20.23 -7.12
N VAL A 150 -4.09 -19.12 -7.68
CA VAL A 150 -3.78 -17.76 -7.24
C VAL A 150 -4.96 -17.16 -6.51
N TYR A 151 -4.68 -16.52 -5.38
CA TYR A 151 -5.67 -16.06 -4.42
C TYR A 151 -5.48 -14.58 -4.06
N VAL A 152 -6.59 -13.86 -3.98
CA VAL A 152 -6.71 -12.56 -3.34
C VAL A 152 -7.73 -12.68 -2.20
N ILE A 153 -7.44 -12.08 -1.06
CA ILE A 153 -8.28 -12.17 0.15
C ILE A 153 -8.82 -10.78 0.51
N ASN A 154 -10.10 -10.68 0.87
CA ASN A 154 -10.65 -9.45 1.44
C ASN A 154 -11.53 -9.73 2.65
N SER A 155 -11.72 -8.73 3.53
CA SER A 155 -12.63 -8.90 4.67
C SER A 155 -14.10 -8.95 4.23
N ALA A 156 -14.93 -9.60 5.04
CA ALA A 156 -16.37 -9.77 4.81
C ALA A 156 -17.14 -8.43 4.76
N VAL A 157 -16.62 -7.39 5.39
CA VAL A 157 -17.19 -6.03 5.35
C VAL A 157 -16.67 -5.19 4.19
N SER A 158 -15.64 -5.67 3.48
CA SER A 158 -15.14 -5.03 2.26
C SER A 158 -16.01 -5.38 1.06
N SER A 159 -15.95 -4.54 0.04
CA SER A 159 -16.57 -4.77 -1.25
C SER A 159 -16.15 -6.12 -1.82
N GLN A 160 -17.12 -6.86 -2.35
CA GLN A 160 -16.89 -8.16 -2.98
C GLN A 160 -16.40 -8.04 -4.43
N ILE A 161 -15.91 -6.86 -4.82
CA ILE A 161 -15.33 -6.60 -6.14
C ILE A 161 -14.17 -7.54 -6.51
N VAL A 162 -13.41 -8.01 -5.50
CA VAL A 162 -12.36 -9.03 -5.72
C VAL A 162 -12.94 -10.27 -6.36
N LYS A 163 -14.12 -10.72 -5.92
CA LYS A 163 -14.80 -11.87 -6.51
C LYS A 163 -15.16 -11.62 -7.98
N THR A 164 -15.69 -10.44 -8.30
CA THR A 164 -16.03 -10.07 -9.68
C THR A 164 -14.79 -10.09 -10.58
N ILE A 165 -13.66 -9.53 -10.12
CA ILE A 165 -12.41 -9.53 -10.87
C ILE A 165 -11.88 -10.97 -11.00
N ALA A 166 -11.95 -11.77 -9.93
CA ALA A 166 -11.51 -13.16 -9.92
C ALA A 166 -12.26 -14.02 -10.95
N ASP A 167 -13.59 -13.88 -11.00
CA ASP A 167 -14.45 -14.59 -11.95
C ASP A 167 -14.12 -14.21 -13.41
N ALA A 168 -13.77 -12.95 -13.67
CA ALA A 168 -13.39 -12.48 -15.00
C ALA A 168 -11.97 -12.93 -15.44
N GLU A 169 -11.04 -12.97 -14.49
CA GLU A 169 -9.61 -13.16 -14.76
C GLU A 169 -9.12 -14.61 -14.59
N GLY A 170 -9.87 -15.43 -13.85
CA GLY A 170 -9.62 -16.85 -13.62
C GLY A 170 -8.87 -17.19 -12.33
N PHE A 171 -8.56 -16.22 -11.48
CA PHE A 171 -7.99 -16.48 -10.14
C PHE A 171 -9.10 -16.74 -9.11
N LYS A 172 -8.73 -17.01 -7.85
CA LYS A 172 -9.66 -17.28 -6.74
C LYS A 172 -9.72 -16.12 -5.76
N SER A 173 -10.90 -15.86 -5.23
CA SER A 173 -11.10 -14.91 -4.14
C SER A 173 -11.53 -15.64 -2.88
N ASP A 174 -10.95 -15.31 -1.74
CA ASP A 174 -11.39 -15.79 -0.43
C ASP A 174 -11.79 -14.61 0.47
N VAL A 175 -12.71 -14.88 1.39
CA VAL A 175 -13.23 -13.87 2.33
C VAL A 175 -13.00 -14.33 3.77
N THR A 176 -12.54 -13.41 4.62
CA THR A 176 -12.38 -13.67 6.06
C THR A 176 -13.15 -12.66 6.91
N LEU A 177 -13.23 -12.90 8.21
CA LEU A 177 -13.67 -11.87 9.16
C LEU A 177 -12.70 -10.68 9.16
N THR A 178 -13.19 -9.52 9.61
CA THR A 178 -12.39 -8.30 9.79
C THR A 178 -11.23 -8.52 10.77
N GLY A 179 -10.08 -7.98 10.41
CA GLY A 179 -8.81 -8.06 11.13
C GLY A 179 -7.77 -8.92 10.38
N PHE A 180 -6.58 -8.35 10.19
CA PHE A 180 -5.47 -8.98 9.47
C PHE A 180 -5.01 -10.32 10.05
N LYS A 181 -5.24 -10.59 11.33
CA LYS A 181 -4.98 -11.91 11.93
C LYS A 181 -5.70 -13.04 11.20
N TRP A 182 -6.93 -12.81 10.72
CA TRP A 182 -7.70 -13.83 10.02
C TRP A 182 -7.20 -14.01 8.59
N MET A 183 -6.91 -12.91 7.90
CA MET A 183 -6.34 -12.94 6.54
C MET A 183 -4.94 -13.54 6.52
N GLY A 184 -4.10 -13.23 7.49
CA GLY A 184 -2.76 -13.80 7.65
C GLY A 184 -2.82 -15.32 7.83
N ASN A 185 -3.65 -15.79 8.77
CA ASN A 185 -3.85 -17.23 8.98
C ASN A 185 -4.37 -17.93 7.72
N LYS A 186 -5.34 -17.34 7.02
CA LYS A 186 -5.87 -17.90 5.77
C LYS A 186 -4.82 -17.91 4.67
N ALA A 187 -4.02 -16.84 4.58
CA ALA A 187 -2.96 -16.73 3.60
C ALA A 187 -1.89 -17.82 3.81
N ASP A 188 -1.53 -18.09 5.06
CA ASP A 188 -0.59 -19.15 5.40
C ASP A 188 -1.14 -20.54 5.16
N GLU A 189 -2.40 -20.80 5.51
CA GLU A 189 -3.10 -22.04 5.17
C GLU A 189 -3.07 -22.32 3.66
N LEU A 190 -3.41 -21.31 2.84
CA LEU A 190 -3.41 -21.42 1.39
C LEU A 190 -2.00 -21.68 0.84
N ARG A 191 -0.99 -20.95 1.34
CA ARG A 191 0.42 -21.13 0.93
C ARG A 191 0.95 -22.51 1.32
N ALA A 192 0.63 -23.01 2.50
CA ALA A 192 1.00 -24.36 2.94
C ALA A 192 0.41 -25.44 2.02
N ASN A 193 -0.75 -25.17 1.41
CA ASN A 193 -1.39 -26.02 0.40
C ASN A 193 -0.91 -25.74 -1.04
N GLY A 194 0.23 -25.07 -1.22
CA GLY A 194 0.84 -24.79 -2.52
C GLY A 194 0.14 -23.71 -3.34
N LYS A 195 -0.71 -22.87 -2.73
CA LYS A 195 -1.39 -21.76 -3.41
C LYS A 195 -0.57 -20.47 -3.34
N HIS A 196 -0.83 -19.55 -4.26
CA HIS A 196 -0.22 -18.23 -4.30
C HIS A 196 -1.19 -17.18 -3.77
N VAL A 197 -0.91 -16.58 -2.61
CA VAL A 197 -1.67 -15.45 -2.10
C VAL A 197 -0.92 -14.18 -2.43
N ILE A 198 -1.47 -13.37 -3.34
CA ILE A 198 -0.75 -12.23 -3.92
C ILE A 198 -1.13 -10.90 -3.26
N LEU A 199 -2.32 -10.82 -2.68
CA LEU A 199 -2.82 -9.65 -1.98
C LEU A 199 -3.88 -10.06 -0.94
N ALA A 200 -3.86 -9.43 0.23
CA ALA A 200 -5.03 -9.33 1.10
C ALA A 200 -5.31 -7.87 1.46
N TRP A 201 -6.56 -7.48 1.67
CA TRP A 201 -6.89 -6.10 2.02
C TRP A 201 -8.20 -5.91 2.78
N GLU A 202 -8.31 -4.75 3.44
CA GLU A 202 -9.53 -4.28 4.12
C GLU A 202 -9.93 -2.90 3.63
N GLU A 203 -11.24 -2.63 3.63
CA GLU A 203 -11.80 -1.32 3.31
C GLU A 203 -11.33 -0.20 4.26
N SER A 204 -10.87 -0.55 5.47
CA SER A 204 -10.20 0.37 6.41
C SER A 204 -8.75 0.68 6.01
N ILE A 205 -8.52 0.79 4.70
CA ILE A 205 -7.30 1.28 4.04
C ILE A 205 -6.00 0.55 4.41
N GLY A 206 -6.11 -0.74 4.73
CA GLY A 206 -4.99 -1.63 5.06
C GLY A 206 -4.75 -2.72 4.02
N TYR A 207 -3.50 -2.98 3.66
CA TYR A 207 -3.12 -3.86 2.55
C TYR A 207 -1.96 -4.81 2.90
N MET A 208 -2.02 -6.05 2.39
CA MET A 208 -1.05 -7.13 2.59
C MET A 208 -0.52 -7.66 1.25
N PRO A 209 0.45 -7.01 0.60
CA PRO A 209 1.00 -7.52 -0.64
C PRO A 209 1.96 -8.70 -0.40
N GLY A 210 1.82 -9.76 -1.20
CA GLY A 210 2.76 -10.88 -1.21
C GLY A 210 2.76 -11.72 0.06
N HIS A 211 3.92 -11.86 0.71
CA HIS A 211 4.15 -12.76 1.87
C HIS A 211 4.19 -12.05 3.22
N THR A 212 3.79 -10.78 3.29
CA THR A 212 3.73 -10.08 4.58
C THR A 212 2.65 -10.71 5.45
N MET A 213 2.87 -10.72 6.78
CA MET A 213 1.93 -11.27 7.77
C MET A 213 1.14 -10.17 8.49
N ASP A 214 1.37 -8.92 8.08
CA ASP A 214 0.74 -7.73 8.59
C ASP A 214 0.54 -6.71 7.46
N LYS A 215 -0.23 -5.66 7.73
CA LYS A 215 -0.40 -4.50 6.87
C LYS A 215 0.96 -3.91 6.50
N VAL A 216 1.24 -3.83 5.20
CA VAL A 216 2.46 -3.24 4.65
C VAL A 216 2.11 -2.45 3.42
N ILE A 217 2.44 -1.17 3.43
CA ILE A 217 2.22 -0.30 2.27
C ILE A 217 3.54 0.15 1.64
N ASN A 218 4.55 0.45 2.47
CA ASN A 218 5.84 0.96 1.98
C ASN A 218 6.87 -0.16 1.73
N GLY A 219 6.44 -1.43 1.66
CA GLY A 219 7.35 -2.58 1.70
C GLY A 219 8.03 -2.78 3.07
N PHE A 220 7.76 -1.90 4.04
CA PHE A 220 8.27 -1.93 5.41
C PHE A 220 7.10 -1.72 6.38
N SER A 221 6.83 -2.68 7.24
CA SER A 221 6.07 -2.47 8.48
C SER A 221 7.01 -2.77 9.64
N CYS A 222 7.04 -1.90 10.65
CA CYS A 222 7.80 -2.13 11.87
C CYS A 222 7.43 -3.47 12.55
N LYS A 223 6.17 -3.92 12.43
CA LYS A 223 5.66 -5.14 13.08
C LYS A 223 6.15 -6.43 12.41
N ASN A 224 6.49 -6.41 11.12
CA ASN A 224 7.08 -7.57 10.43
C ASN A 224 8.56 -7.81 10.80
N TRP A 225 9.21 -6.86 11.48
CA TRP A 225 10.60 -6.99 11.91
C TRP A 225 10.76 -7.92 13.11
N ASP A 226 9.83 -7.85 14.07
CA ASP A 226 9.85 -8.72 15.26
C ASP A 226 9.49 -10.17 14.91
N TYR A 227 8.54 -10.36 13.98
CA TYR A 227 8.12 -11.71 13.57
C TYR A 227 9.21 -12.45 12.77
N LEU A 228 10.00 -11.74 11.95
CA LEU A 228 11.11 -12.32 11.20
C LEU A 228 12.38 -12.53 12.05
N SER A 229 12.60 -11.69 13.06
CA SER A 229 13.73 -11.88 13.99
C SER A 229 13.52 -13.04 14.98
N LEU A 230 12.27 -13.37 15.30
CA LEU A 230 11.91 -14.51 16.17
C LEU A 230 11.93 -15.88 15.47
N GLN A 231 11.95 -15.93 14.12
CA GLN A 231 11.89 -17.17 13.35
C GLN A 231 13.26 -17.79 13.00
N GLY A 232 14.39 -17.22 13.45
CA GLY A 232 15.65 -17.94 13.65
C GLY A 232 16.12 -18.89 12.52
N ARG A 233 15.95 -18.51 11.24
CA ARG A 233 16.49 -19.23 10.09
C ARG A 233 17.22 -18.25 9.16
N PHE A 234 18.37 -17.79 9.61
CA PHE A 234 19.73 -18.00 9.06
C PHE A 234 20.71 -17.09 9.81
#